data_AF-A0A7U2I9Y5-F1
#
_entry.id   AF-A0A7U2I9Y5-F1
#
_cell.length_a   1.000
_cell.length_b   1.000
_cell.length_c   1.000
_cell.angle_alpha   90.00
_cell.angle_beta   90.00
_cell.angle_gamma   90.00
#
_symmetry.space_group_name_H-M   'P 1'
#
loop_
_entity.id
_entity.type
_entity.pdbx_description
1 polymer ?
#
loop_
_entity_poly.entity_id
_entity_poly.type
_entity_poly.pdbx_seq_one_letter_code
_entity_poly.pdbx_strand_id
1 'polypeptide(L)'
;MIVSTPSFLRGVIALSSTLLTVLSGVAIYKCVFAVLLLAKSLPLDGYVWVDILGMAGSGKPEKHVVNLRLGGECEVAVWVAAGCGIGAGVMGVVRAFFEERQRWRGVGKDYHQLSVSRKLKSLRCVACISAVIALFGSAVSAVYLTLHSNAVRRSTCHWTMGEHHDATLKCTRELAICEVSPYLVKPNRSEQAVGWRQKACGQLQHSRKSLVFLALLSLVLVVGYGAQAYLARREEKMLLNVEEKTVSVRSSSDSQNRSPRSSWGSSDSQRIEKAE
;
A
#
# COMPACT_ATOMS: atom_id res chain seq x y z
N MET A 1 -24.40 -5.57 -20.20
CA MET A 1 -24.29 -4.63 -19.06
C MET A 1 -23.03 -3.78 -19.25
N ILE A 2 -23.18 -2.50 -19.51
CA ILE A 2 -22.03 -1.58 -19.59
C ILE A 2 -21.76 -1.12 -18.16
N VAL A 3 -20.72 -1.66 -17.52
CA VAL A 3 -20.28 -1.18 -16.21
C VAL A 3 -19.79 0.25 -16.40
N SER A 4 -20.41 1.22 -15.73
CA SER A 4 -19.90 2.59 -15.78
C SER A 4 -18.49 2.62 -15.20
N THR A 5 -17.55 3.21 -15.92
CA THR A 5 -16.15 3.42 -15.55
C THR A 5 -15.94 3.84 -14.08
N PRO A 6 -16.75 4.74 -13.48
CA PRO A 6 -16.63 5.09 -12.07
C PRO A 6 -17.00 3.96 -11.09
N SER A 7 -17.93 3.08 -11.45
CA SER A 7 -18.33 1.93 -10.62
C SER A 7 -17.27 0.84 -10.62
N PHE A 8 -16.67 0.55 -11.79
CA PHE A 8 -15.55 -0.39 -11.92
C PHE A 8 -14.35 0.06 -11.08
N LEU A 9 -13.97 1.33 -11.18
CA LEU A 9 -12.81 1.88 -10.49
C LEU A 9 -12.97 1.84 -8.95
N ARG A 10 -14.18 2.04 -8.43
CA ARG A 10 -14.48 1.87 -7.00
C ARG A 10 -14.33 0.42 -6.55
N GLY A 11 -14.82 -0.53 -7.35
CA GLY A 11 -14.66 -1.97 -7.09
C GLY A 11 -13.19 -2.38 -7.02
N VAL A 12 -12.38 -1.93 -7.99
CA VAL A 12 -10.93 -2.20 -8.02
C VAL A 12 -10.24 -1.65 -6.78
N ILE A 13 -10.56 -0.42 -6.37
CA ILE A 13 -10.01 0.20 -5.15
C ILE A 13 -10.41 -0.61 -3.91
N ALA A 14 -11.69 -0.96 -3.74
CA ALA A 14 -12.15 -1.70 -2.57
C ALA A 14 -11.49 -3.10 -2.49
N LEU A 15 -11.39 -3.80 -3.61
CA LEU A 15 -10.71 -5.09 -3.71
C LEU A 15 -9.22 -4.95 -3.36
N SER A 16 -8.54 -3.97 -3.97
CA SER A 16 -7.10 -3.72 -3.75
C SER A 16 -6.81 -3.34 -2.30
N SER A 17 -7.67 -2.53 -1.68
CA SER A 17 -7.58 -2.17 -0.26
C SER A 17 -7.74 -3.38 0.65
N THR A 18 -8.71 -4.25 0.36
CA THR A 18 -8.94 -5.48 1.14
C THR A 18 -7.77 -6.44 1.00
N LEU A 19 -7.29 -6.67 -0.23
CA LEU A 19 -6.11 -7.50 -0.49
C LEU A 19 -4.87 -6.94 0.18
N LEU A 20 -4.67 -5.62 0.16
CA LEU A 20 -3.53 -4.97 0.80
C LEU A 20 -3.55 -5.21 2.32
N THR A 21 -4.70 -5.05 2.98
CA THR A 21 -4.84 -5.32 4.42
C THR A 21 -4.53 -6.78 4.76
N VAL A 22 -5.11 -7.73 4.01
CA VAL A 22 -4.92 -9.16 4.26
C VAL A 22 -3.47 -9.58 4.04
N LEU A 23 -2.88 -9.18 2.91
CA LEU A 23 -1.50 -9.54 2.59
C LEU A 23 -0.49 -8.90 3.55
N SER A 24 -0.73 -7.67 4.01
CA SER A 24 0.09 -7.06 5.05
C SER A 24 0.00 -7.83 6.38
N GLY A 25 -1.21 -8.26 6.78
CA GLY A 25 -1.39 -9.10 7.97
C GLY A 25 -0.66 -10.44 7.86
N VAL A 26 -0.74 -11.09 6.69
CA VAL A 26 0.00 -12.32 6.39
C VAL A 26 1.51 -12.08 6.43
N ALA A 27 2.01 -10.96 5.91
CA ALA A 27 3.43 -10.63 5.92
C ALA A 27 3.97 -10.50 7.36
N ILE A 28 3.25 -9.78 8.24
CA ILE A 28 3.60 -9.65 9.66
C ILE A 28 3.56 -11.01 10.34
N TYR A 29 2.47 -11.77 10.15
CA TYR A 29 2.33 -13.10 10.76
C TYR A 29 3.48 -14.02 10.37
N LYS A 30 3.82 -14.12 9.08
CA LYS A 30 4.92 -14.95 8.58
C LYS A 30 6.27 -14.51 9.15
N CYS A 31 6.50 -13.20 9.22
CA CYS A 31 7.73 -12.63 9.78
C CYS A 31 7.87 -12.97 11.27
N VAL A 32 6.84 -12.69 12.09
CA VAL A 32 6.84 -13.00 13.53
C VAL A 32 6.96 -14.51 13.79
N PHE A 33 6.22 -15.32 13.04
CA PHE A 33 6.28 -16.77 13.16
C PHE A 33 7.68 -17.31 12.83
N ALA A 34 8.35 -16.76 11.81
CA ALA A 34 9.72 -17.13 11.50
C ALA A 34 10.70 -16.75 12.61
N VAL A 35 10.58 -15.56 13.20
CA VAL A 35 11.40 -15.13 14.35
C VAL A 35 11.22 -16.05 15.56
N LEU A 36 10.00 -16.52 15.81
CA LEU A 36 9.74 -17.48 16.89
C LEU A 36 10.33 -18.87 16.60
N LEU A 37 10.24 -19.35 15.36
CA LEU A 37 10.88 -20.61 14.96
C LEU A 37 12.42 -20.51 15.03
N LEU A 38 12.96 -19.35 14.69
CA LEU A 38 14.38 -19.02 14.82
C LEU A 38 14.86 -19.12 16.26
N ALA A 39 14.16 -18.46 17.19
CA ALA A 39 14.53 -18.50 18.60
C ALA A 39 14.55 -19.94 19.14
N LYS A 40 13.65 -20.80 18.66
CA LYS A 40 13.61 -22.22 19.02
C LYS A 40 14.68 -23.09 18.36
N SER A 41 15.16 -22.72 17.16
CA SER A 41 16.05 -23.55 16.34
C SER A 41 17.51 -23.06 16.27
N LEU A 42 17.75 -21.79 16.64
CA LEU A 42 19.01 -21.04 16.66
C LEU A 42 19.07 -20.13 17.91
N PRO A 43 19.23 -20.69 19.13
CA PRO A 43 19.54 -19.90 20.33
C PRO A 43 20.93 -19.25 20.19
N LEU A 44 21.11 -18.02 20.68
CA LEU A 44 22.29 -17.14 20.47
C LEU A 44 23.60 -17.59 21.18
N ASP A 45 23.83 -18.90 21.25
CA ASP A 45 25.03 -19.49 21.84
C ASP A 45 26.11 -19.70 20.77
N GLY A 46 27.38 -19.77 21.18
CA GLY A 46 28.51 -20.05 20.28
C GLY A 46 28.28 -21.35 19.49
N TYR A 47 28.47 -21.30 18.18
CA TYR A 47 28.23 -22.45 17.30
C TYR A 47 29.53 -23.11 16.87
N VAL A 48 29.52 -24.43 16.72
CA VAL A 48 30.67 -25.13 16.15
C VAL A 48 30.56 -25.08 14.63
N TRP A 49 31.53 -24.43 13.99
CA TRP A 49 31.74 -24.50 12.55
C TRP A 49 32.41 -25.82 12.18
N VAL A 50 32.05 -26.36 11.02
CA VAL A 50 32.80 -27.47 10.41
C VAL A 50 33.45 -26.96 9.14
N ASP A 51 34.77 -27.00 9.12
CA ASP A 51 35.53 -26.76 7.91
C ASP A 51 35.34 -27.95 6.96
N ILE A 52 34.74 -27.67 5.82
CA ILE A 52 34.48 -28.65 4.76
C ILE A 52 35.63 -28.61 3.73
N LEU A 53 36.37 -27.50 3.61
CA LEU A 53 37.52 -27.39 2.72
C LEU A 53 38.75 -28.12 3.27
N GLY A 54 38.92 -28.17 4.60
CA GLY A 54 39.90 -29.02 5.27
C GLY A 54 39.75 -30.53 4.99
N MET A 55 38.59 -30.98 4.48
CA MET A 55 38.42 -32.37 4.03
C MET A 55 39.26 -32.74 2.80
N ALA A 56 39.68 -31.76 1.99
CA ALA A 56 40.48 -32.03 0.80
C ALA A 56 41.94 -32.42 1.10
N GLY A 57 42.43 -32.19 2.34
CA GLY A 57 43.83 -32.39 2.70
C GLY A 57 44.13 -33.39 3.82
N SER A 58 43.29 -33.49 4.87
CA SER A 58 43.62 -34.29 6.08
C SER A 58 42.60 -35.38 6.46
N GLY A 59 41.48 -35.49 5.72
CA GLY A 59 40.45 -36.49 5.95
C GLY A 59 39.60 -36.31 7.21
N LYS A 60 39.84 -35.27 8.05
CA LYS A 60 38.97 -34.94 9.20
C LYS A 60 38.53 -33.47 9.14
N PRO A 61 37.22 -33.18 9.24
CA PRO A 61 36.74 -31.81 9.32
C PRO A 61 37.27 -31.14 10.59
N GLU A 62 38.00 -30.04 10.43
CA GLU A 62 38.40 -29.19 11.55
C GLU A 62 37.16 -28.49 12.11
N LYS A 63 37.10 -28.40 13.44
CA LYS A 63 35.96 -27.83 14.16
C LYS A 63 36.45 -26.70 15.05
N HIS A 64 35.84 -25.54 14.91
CA HIS A 64 36.11 -24.39 15.76
C HIS A 64 34.83 -23.63 16.09
N VAL A 65 34.89 -22.78 17.11
CA VAL A 65 33.73 -22.02 17.56
C VAL A 65 33.62 -20.74 16.73
N VAL A 66 32.40 -20.43 16.29
CA VAL A 66 32.04 -19.18 15.62
C VAL A 66 30.88 -18.52 16.37
N ASN A 67 30.94 -17.19 16.44
CA ASN A 67 29.89 -16.39 17.05
C ASN A 67 28.95 -15.85 15.97
N LEU A 68 27.68 -16.21 16.02
CA LEU A 68 26.67 -15.71 15.08
C LEU A 68 25.86 -14.60 15.73
N ARG A 69 25.93 -13.39 15.16
CA ARG A 69 25.11 -12.25 15.57
C ARG A 69 24.00 -12.04 14.55
N LEU A 70 22.76 -12.10 15.02
CA LEU A 70 21.55 -11.96 14.20
C LEU A 70 21.05 -10.51 14.23
N GLY A 71 21.00 -9.85 13.07
CA GLY A 71 20.39 -8.53 12.89
C GLY A 71 18.87 -8.61 12.77
N GLY A 72 18.17 -7.68 13.43
CA GLY A 72 16.70 -7.55 13.42
C GLY A 72 16.14 -6.50 12.44
N GLU A 73 17.03 -5.78 11.75
CA GLU A 73 16.67 -4.62 10.92
C GLU A 73 15.75 -4.99 9.76
N CYS A 74 15.93 -6.19 9.19
CA CYS A 74 15.11 -6.68 8.11
C CYS A 74 13.65 -6.91 8.52
N GLU A 75 13.41 -7.47 9.71
CA GLU A 75 12.04 -7.68 10.21
C GLU A 75 11.34 -6.36 10.52
N VAL A 76 12.08 -5.39 11.08
CA VAL A 76 11.54 -4.05 11.34
C VAL A 76 11.09 -3.39 10.04
N ALA A 77 11.88 -3.47 8.97
CA ALA A 77 11.50 -2.96 7.66
C ALA A 77 10.19 -3.61 7.12
N VAL A 78 10.05 -4.93 7.31
CA VAL A 78 8.81 -5.65 6.95
C VAL A 78 7.62 -5.15 7.78
N TRP A 79 7.79 -4.98 9.10
CA TRP A 79 6.72 -4.52 9.98
C TRP A 79 6.26 -3.10 9.66
N VAL A 80 7.20 -2.20 9.37
CA VAL A 80 6.89 -0.82 8.97
C VAL A 80 6.10 -0.81 7.66
N ALA A 81 6.60 -1.48 6.62
CA ALA A 81 5.90 -1.53 5.33
C ALA A 81 4.50 -2.16 5.43
N ALA A 82 4.40 -3.30 6.13
CA ALA A 82 3.11 -3.97 6.32
C ALA A 82 2.15 -3.12 7.17
N GLY A 83 2.65 -2.44 8.21
CA GLY A 83 1.87 -1.51 9.03
C GLY A 83 1.30 -0.36 8.22
N CYS A 84 2.12 0.28 7.37
CA CYS A 84 1.64 1.28 6.42
C CYS A 84 0.59 0.71 5.46
N GLY A 85 0.79 -0.51 4.96
CA GLY A 85 -0.17 -1.20 4.09
C GLY A 85 -1.50 -1.50 4.76
N ILE A 86 -1.50 -1.92 6.04
CA ILE A 86 -2.74 -2.10 6.83
C ILE A 86 -3.46 -0.76 6.95
N GLY A 87 -2.74 0.31 7.33
CA GLY A 87 -3.33 1.65 7.46
C GLY A 87 -3.99 2.12 6.17
N ALA A 88 -3.29 2.01 5.04
CA ALA A 88 -3.83 2.38 3.72
C ALA A 88 -5.02 1.51 3.30
N GLY A 89 -4.93 0.19 3.50
CA GLY A 89 -6.00 -0.74 3.18
C GLY A 89 -7.26 -0.51 4.00
N VAL A 90 -7.13 -0.32 5.32
CA VAL A 90 -8.26 -0.01 6.22
C VAL A 90 -8.91 1.31 5.82
N MET A 91 -8.12 2.37 5.57
CA MET A 91 -8.67 3.65 5.13
C MET A 91 -9.41 3.54 3.79
N GLY A 92 -8.91 2.72 2.87
CA GLY A 92 -9.57 2.44 1.60
C GLY A 92 -10.89 1.68 1.75
N VAL A 93 -10.94 0.68 2.64
CA VAL A 93 -12.18 -0.06 2.97
C VAL A 93 -13.20 0.85 3.64
N VAL A 94 -12.78 1.64 4.64
CA VAL A 94 -13.64 2.62 5.32
C VAL A 94 -14.22 3.60 4.31
N ARG A 95 -13.40 4.09 3.38
CA ARG A 95 -13.85 4.95 2.29
C ARG A 95 -14.91 4.29 1.42
N ALA A 96 -14.66 3.07 0.95
CA ALA A 96 -15.62 2.34 0.12
C ALA A 96 -16.95 2.16 0.86
N PHE A 97 -16.91 1.82 2.15
CA PHE A 97 -18.10 1.67 2.99
C PHE A 97 -18.92 2.97 3.12
N PHE A 98 -18.24 4.11 3.35
CA PHE A 98 -18.93 5.41 3.46
C PHE A 98 -19.49 5.88 2.10
N GLU A 99 -18.77 5.69 1.01
CA GLU A 99 -19.24 6.03 -0.35
C GLU A 99 -20.48 5.19 -0.72
N GLU A 100 -20.47 3.89 -0.39
CA GLU A 100 -21.60 3.00 -0.64
C GLU A 100 -22.79 3.37 0.25
N ARG A 101 -22.58 3.61 1.55
CA ARG A 101 -23.64 4.03 2.48
C ARG A 101 -24.32 5.34 2.05
N GLN A 102 -23.56 6.29 1.49
CA GLN A 102 -24.15 7.51 0.93
C GLN A 102 -24.95 7.24 -0.34
N ARG A 103 -24.49 6.32 -1.19
CA ARG A 103 -25.23 5.90 -2.39
C ARG A 103 -26.61 5.35 -2.02
N TRP A 104 -26.68 4.42 -1.06
CA TRP A 104 -27.95 3.85 -0.59
C TRP A 104 -28.88 4.89 0.04
N ARG A 105 -28.33 5.89 0.76
CA ARG A 105 -29.13 7.00 1.32
C ARG A 105 -29.57 8.03 0.28
N GLY A 106 -28.91 8.08 -0.88
CA GLY A 106 -29.21 9.00 -1.99
C GLY A 106 -30.20 8.43 -3.02
N VAL A 107 -30.54 7.14 -2.94
CA VAL A 107 -31.59 6.53 -3.78
C VAL A 107 -32.95 7.10 -3.35
N GLY A 108 -33.32 8.23 -3.94
CA GLY A 108 -34.56 8.96 -3.66
C GLY A 108 -34.47 10.49 -3.79
N LYS A 109 -33.26 11.06 -3.95
CA LYS A 109 -33.08 12.50 -4.24
C LYS A 109 -32.30 12.66 -5.54
N ASP A 110 -32.78 13.56 -6.41
CA ASP A 110 -32.23 13.81 -7.74
C ASP A 110 -30.70 13.89 -7.74
N TYR A 111 -30.11 13.16 -8.70
CA TYR A 111 -28.67 12.96 -8.90
C TYR A 111 -27.83 14.26 -8.97
N HIS A 112 -28.47 15.42 -9.10
CA HIS A 112 -27.83 16.72 -9.31
C HIS A 112 -27.38 17.46 -8.05
N GLN A 113 -27.77 17.04 -6.84
CA GLN A 113 -27.42 17.76 -5.60
C GLN A 113 -26.87 16.88 -4.47
N LEU A 114 -26.07 15.87 -4.79
CA LEU A 114 -25.19 15.28 -3.76
C LEU A 114 -24.06 16.27 -3.46
N SER A 115 -24.35 17.27 -2.62
CA SER A 115 -23.34 18.07 -1.94
C SER A 115 -22.40 17.08 -1.25
N VAL A 116 -21.20 16.89 -1.81
CA VAL A 116 -20.19 15.99 -1.23
C VAL A 116 -19.85 16.57 0.14
N SER A 117 -20.36 15.93 1.20
CA SER A 117 -20.16 16.46 2.55
C SER A 117 -18.66 16.64 2.79
N ARG A 118 -18.24 17.73 3.47
CA ARG A 118 -16.83 18.00 3.81
C ARG A 118 -16.11 16.77 4.38
N LYS A 119 -16.83 15.92 5.12
CA LYS A 119 -16.31 14.67 5.69
C LYS A 119 -15.86 13.67 4.62
N LEU A 120 -16.62 13.52 3.52
CA LEU A 120 -16.25 12.61 2.43
C LEU A 120 -15.01 13.11 1.68
N LYS A 121 -14.92 14.42 1.45
CA LYS A 121 -13.74 15.05 0.80
C LYS A 121 -12.48 14.88 1.65
N SER A 122 -12.58 15.09 2.95
CA SER A 122 -11.48 14.82 3.90
C SER A 122 -11.05 13.36 3.87
N LEU A 123 -12.00 12.42 3.91
CA LEU A 123 -11.71 10.99 3.90
C LEU A 123 -11.02 10.51 2.61
N ARG A 124 -11.37 11.11 1.45
CA ARG A 124 -10.67 10.86 0.18
C ARG A 124 -9.22 11.31 0.21
N CYS A 125 -8.94 12.49 0.78
CA CYS A 125 -7.58 13.00 0.91
C CYS A 125 -6.75 12.10 1.85
N VAL A 126 -7.29 11.72 3.01
CA VAL A 126 -6.59 10.85 3.97
C VAL A 126 -6.30 9.48 3.35
N ALA A 127 -7.27 8.86 2.66
CA ALA A 127 -7.05 7.60 1.96
C ALA A 127 -5.94 7.70 0.90
N CYS A 128 -5.93 8.78 0.10
CA CYS A 128 -4.88 9.01 -0.90
C CYS A 128 -3.49 9.17 -0.27
N ILE A 129 -3.37 10.02 0.77
CA ILE A 129 -2.10 10.23 1.49
C ILE A 129 -1.61 8.91 2.10
N SER A 130 -2.50 8.14 2.73
CA SER A 130 -2.14 6.85 3.32
C SER A 130 -1.64 5.84 2.27
N ALA A 131 -2.24 5.80 1.07
CA ALA A 131 -1.78 4.95 -0.01
C ALA A 131 -0.41 5.38 -0.56
N VAL A 132 -0.13 6.68 -0.62
CA VAL A 132 1.19 7.20 -0.99
C VAL A 132 2.24 6.81 0.06
N ILE A 133 1.93 6.95 1.35
CA ILE A 133 2.82 6.52 2.44
C ILE A 133 3.07 5.01 2.36
N ALA A 134 2.04 4.19 2.11
CA ALA A 134 2.18 2.75 1.94
C ALA A 134 3.03 2.36 0.72
N LEU A 135 2.89 3.09 -0.39
CA LEU A 135 3.71 2.90 -1.59
C LEU A 135 5.19 3.19 -1.31
N PHE A 136 5.49 4.37 -0.76
CA PHE A 136 6.87 4.74 -0.41
C PHE A 136 7.44 3.82 0.66
N GLY A 137 6.69 3.51 1.72
CA GLY A 137 7.11 2.60 2.78
C GLY A 137 7.43 1.20 2.26
N SER A 138 6.60 0.65 1.37
CA SER A 138 6.84 -0.66 0.76
C SER A 138 8.01 -0.65 -0.21
N ALA A 139 8.12 0.38 -1.07
CA ALA A 139 9.19 0.51 -2.05
C ALA A 139 10.56 0.72 -1.39
N VAL A 140 10.64 1.67 -0.44
CA VAL A 140 11.88 1.94 0.32
C VAL A 140 12.29 0.71 1.11
N SER A 141 11.36 0.03 1.78
CA SER A 141 11.68 -1.19 2.53
C SER A 141 12.16 -2.32 1.62
N ALA A 142 11.56 -2.51 0.45
CA ALA A 142 11.99 -3.53 -0.52
C ALA A 142 13.40 -3.25 -1.07
N VAL A 143 13.70 -1.98 -1.40
CA VAL A 143 15.02 -1.55 -1.87
C VAL A 143 16.04 -1.71 -0.75
N TYR A 144 15.74 -1.21 0.46
CA TYR A 144 16.60 -1.32 1.63
C TYR A 144 16.93 -2.78 1.94
N LEU A 145 15.93 -3.67 2.00
CA LEU A 145 16.15 -5.10 2.25
C LEU A 145 17.04 -5.76 1.21
N THR A 146 16.87 -5.41 -0.07
CA THR A 146 17.67 -5.96 -1.15
C THR A 146 19.12 -5.48 -1.05
N LEU A 147 19.34 -4.19 -0.85
CA LEU A 147 20.67 -3.60 -0.72
C LEU A 147 21.38 -4.08 0.55
N HIS A 148 20.71 -4.02 1.70
CA HIS A 148 21.24 -4.43 2.99
C HIS A 148 21.56 -5.93 3.02
N SER A 149 20.65 -6.79 2.53
CA SER A 149 20.92 -8.23 2.46
C SER A 149 22.12 -8.54 1.56
N ASN A 150 22.26 -7.87 0.42
CA ASN A 150 23.41 -8.07 -0.47
C ASN A 150 24.71 -7.56 0.14
N ALA A 151 24.68 -6.41 0.83
CA ALA A 151 25.84 -5.84 1.51
C ALA A 151 26.31 -6.74 2.67
N VAL A 152 25.38 -7.21 3.51
CA VAL A 152 25.68 -8.13 4.63
C VAL A 152 26.21 -9.47 4.11
N ARG A 153 25.58 -10.04 3.08
CA ARG A 153 26.02 -11.29 2.45
C ARG A 153 27.47 -11.22 1.95
N ARG A 154 27.87 -10.10 1.34
CA ARG A 154 29.23 -9.93 0.81
C ARG A 154 30.29 -9.57 1.85
N SER A 155 29.89 -8.89 2.94
CA SER A 155 30.84 -8.35 3.92
C SER A 155 31.04 -9.27 5.12
N THR A 156 29.95 -9.68 5.76
CA THR A 156 29.98 -10.17 7.15
C THR A 156 29.23 -11.47 7.36
N CYS A 157 28.45 -11.91 6.36
CA CYS A 157 27.66 -13.13 6.38
C CYS A 157 27.91 -13.95 5.11
N HIS A 158 29.15 -14.38 4.90
CA HIS A 158 29.52 -15.34 3.86
C HIS A 158 30.11 -16.58 4.52
N TRP A 159 29.82 -17.75 3.93
CA TRP A 159 30.18 -19.03 4.55
C TRP A 159 31.70 -19.18 4.73
N THR A 160 32.54 -18.67 3.82
CA THR A 160 34.00 -18.78 3.94
C THR A 160 34.57 -17.97 5.11
N MET A 161 33.88 -16.93 5.63
CA MET A 161 34.31 -16.27 6.88
C MET A 161 34.24 -17.20 8.08
N GLY A 162 33.35 -18.19 8.03
CA GLY A 162 33.26 -19.20 9.07
C GLY A 162 34.50 -20.08 9.15
N GLU A 163 35.39 -20.10 8.14
CA GLU A 163 36.63 -20.90 8.15
C GLU A 163 37.72 -20.31 9.05
N HIS A 164 37.63 -19.04 9.41
CA HIS A 164 38.62 -18.42 10.30
C HIS A 164 38.30 -18.77 11.77
N HIS A 165 39.34 -19.12 12.54
CA HIS A 165 39.19 -19.35 13.98
C HIS A 165 38.64 -18.10 14.67
N ASP A 166 37.70 -18.29 15.60
CA ASP A 166 37.00 -17.22 16.34
C ASP A 166 36.23 -16.18 15.50
N ALA A 167 35.88 -16.53 14.26
CA ALA A 167 35.11 -15.64 13.38
C ALA A 167 33.76 -15.23 14.00
N THR A 168 33.44 -13.94 13.89
CA THR A 168 32.14 -13.40 14.25
C THR A 168 31.33 -13.08 13.00
N LEU A 169 30.37 -13.94 12.67
CA LEU A 169 29.46 -13.79 11.55
C LEU A 169 28.32 -12.86 11.94
N LYS A 170 28.26 -11.67 11.34
CA LYS A 170 27.11 -10.76 11.50
C LYS A 170 26.17 -10.97 10.33
N CYS A 171 25.01 -11.54 10.60
CA CYS A 171 24.07 -11.99 9.58
C CYS A 171 22.69 -11.39 9.81
N THR A 172 21.95 -11.15 8.73
CA THR A 172 20.49 -11.05 8.84
C THR A 172 19.96 -12.44 9.20
N ARG A 173 18.80 -12.51 9.86
CA ARG A 173 18.18 -13.79 10.22
C ARG A 173 17.87 -14.66 9.01
N GLU A 174 17.48 -14.07 7.88
CA GLU A 174 17.28 -14.81 6.63
C GLU A 174 18.58 -15.47 6.15
N LEU A 175 19.67 -14.71 6.02
CA LEU A 175 20.96 -15.25 5.55
C LEU A 175 21.53 -16.28 6.53
N ALA A 176 21.41 -16.01 7.83
CA ALA A 176 21.85 -16.93 8.87
C ALA A 176 21.21 -18.32 8.75
N ILE A 177 19.90 -18.39 8.46
CA ILE A 177 19.23 -19.68 8.30
C ILE A 177 19.48 -20.27 6.91
N CYS A 178 19.27 -19.47 5.87
CA CYS A 178 19.21 -19.97 4.50
C CYS A 178 20.59 -20.30 3.95
N GLU A 179 21.64 -19.59 4.37
CA GLU A 179 23.00 -19.74 3.83
C GLU A 179 23.99 -20.30 4.85
N VAL A 180 23.93 -19.87 6.12
CA VAL A 180 24.94 -20.23 7.12
C VAL A 180 24.58 -21.48 7.91
N SER A 181 23.30 -21.69 8.24
CA SER A 181 22.88 -22.78 9.13
C SER A 181 23.22 -24.21 8.70
N PRO A 182 23.39 -24.54 7.39
CA PRO A 182 23.87 -25.86 6.97
C PRO A 182 25.30 -26.18 7.45
N TYR A 183 26.13 -25.15 7.64
CA TYR A 183 27.55 -25.28 8.03
C TYR A 183 27.75 -25.30 9.55
N LEU A 184 26.70 -24.96 10.32
CA LEU A 184 26.74 -24.96 11.77
C LEU A 184 26.43 -26.36 12.32
N VAL A 185 27.41 -26.98 12.98
CA VAL A 185 27.19 -28.18 13.80
C VAL A 185 26.50 -27.75 15.08
N LYS A 186 25.17 -27.83 15.05
CA LYS A 186 24.41 -27.81 16.29
C LYS A 186 24.49 -29.15 17.01
N PRO A 187 24.52 -29.15 18.34
CA PRO A 187 24.36 -30.37 19.14
C PRO A 187 22.99 -31.03 18.91
N ASN A 188 21.96 -30.26 18.55
CA ASN A 188 20.63 -30.77 18.20
C ASN A 188 20.48 -30.94 16.67
N ARG A 189 20.86 -32.12 16.17
CA ARG A 189 20.58 -32.63 14.81
C ARG A 189 19.22 -33.34 14.71
N SER A 190 18.27 -33.06 15.62
CA SER A 190 16.93 -33.63 15.46
C SER A 190 16.33 -33.17 14.13
N GLU A 191 15.72 -34.10 13.38
CA GLU A 191 15.07 -33.80 12.09
C GLU A 191 14.07 -32.64 12.22
N GLN A 192 13.43 -32.54 13.39
CA GLN A 192 12.52 -31.46 13.75
C GLN A 192 13.19 -30.06 13.71
N ALA A 193 14.42 -29.93 14.21
CA ALA A 193 15.15 -28.66 14.19
C ALA A 193 15.56 -28.26 12.77
N VAL A 194 15.90 -29.23 11.91
CA VAL A 194 16.18 -28.99 10.48
C VAL A 194 14.92 -28.53 9.75
N GLY A 195 13.78 -29.21 9.99
CA GLY A 195 12.49 -28.82 9.43
C GLY A 195 12.04 -27.42 9.87
N TRP A 196 12.28 -27.03 11.12
CA TRP A 196 11.99 -25.67 11.59
C TRP A 196 12.85 -24.60 10.91
N ARG A 197 14.14 -24.87 10.67
CA ARG A 197 15.02 -23.95 9.94
C ARG A 197 14.57 -23.77 8.49
N GLN A 198 14.30 -24.86 7.77
CA GLN A 198 13.80 -24.78 6.40
C GLN A 198 12.48 -24.00 6.32
N LYS A 199 11.56 -24.28 7.25
CA LYS A 199 10.29 -23.54 7.33
C LYS A 199 10.52 -22.06 7.61
N ALA A 200 11.39 -21.71 8.57
CA ALA A 200 11.71 -20.32 8.88
C ALA A 200 12.34 -19.56 7.70
N CYS A 201 13.28 -20.19 6.97
CA CYS A 201 13.87 -19.63 5.75
C CYS A 201 12.78 -19.32 4.70
N GLY A 202 11.89 -20.30 4.43
CA GLY A 202 10.79 -20.11 3.48
C GLY A 202 9.83 -18.98 3.88
N GLN A 203 9.51 -18.84 5.17
CA GLN A 203 8.65 -17.76 5.66
C GLN A 203 9.32 -16.38 5.53
N LEU A 204 10.61 -16.26 5.83
CA LEU A 204 11.35 -14.99 5.69
C LEU A 204 11.46 -14.58 4.22
N GLN A 205 11.84 -15.50 3.33
CA GLN A 205 11.88 -15.23 1.88
C GLN A 205 10.50 -14.80 1.35
N HIS A 206 9.43 -15.46 1.81
CA HIS A 206 8.08 -15.10 1.42
C HIS A 206 7.69 -13.71 1.95
N SER A 207 8.06 -13.35 3.18
CA SER A 207 7.82 -12.00 3.70
C SER A 207 8.55 -10.93 2.88
N ARG A 208 9.81 -11.17 2.48
CA ARG A 208 10.56 -10.25 1.62
C ARG A 208 9.88 -10.06 0.26
N LYS A 209 9.50 -11.16 -0.40
CA LYS A 209 8.80 -11.12 -1.69
C LYS A 209 7.43 -10.43 -1.59
N SER A 210 6.74 -10.58 -0.46
CA SER A 210 5.44 -9.96 -0.24
C SER A 210 5.48 -8.42 -0.30
N LEU A 211 6.61 -7.79 0.04
CA LEU A 211 6.76 -6.33 -0.03
C LEU A 211 6.60 -5.78 -1.45
N VAL A 212 7.03 -6.52 -2.46
CA VAL A 212 6.84 -6.15 -3.87
C VAL A 212 5.34 -6.15 -4.20
N PHE A 213 4.60 -7.16 -3.73
CA PHE A 213 3.14 -7.21 -3.91
C PHE A 213 2.43 -6.08 -3.17
N LEU A 214 2.88 -5.73 -1.95
CA LEU A 214 2.35 -4.58 -1.21
C LEU A 214 2.59 -3.26 -1.95
N ALA A 215 3.78 -3.07 -2.53
CA ALA A 215 4.10 -1.91 -3.34
C ALA A 215 3.22 -1.83 -4.59
N LEU A 216 3.03 -2.94 -5.30
CA LEU A 216 2.15 -3.01 -6.49
C LEU A 216 0.69 -2.68 -6.14
N LEU A 217 0.14 -3.26 -5.08
CA LEU A 217 -1.22 -2.94 -4.64
C LEU A 217 -1.36 -1.48 -4.19
N SER A 218 -0.36 -0.94 -3.49
CA SER A 218 -0.33 0.47 -3.10
C SER A 218 -0.28 1.39 -4.33
N LEU A 219 0.49 1.02 -5.37
CA LEU A 219 0.54 1.75 -6.63
C LEU A 219 -0.83 1.75 -7.32
N VAL A 220 -1.51 0.60 -7.37
CA VAL A 220 -2.88 0.49 -7.91
C VAL A 220 -3.83 1.42 -7.16
N LEU A 221 -3.73 1.52 -5.83
CA LEU A 221 -4.53 2.45 -5.04
C LEU A 221 -4.23 3.92 -5.37
N VAL A 222 -2.94 4.30 -5.47
CA VAL A 222 -2.54 5.67 -5.82
C VAL A 222 -3.08 6.06 -7.21
N VAL A 223 -2.88 5.20 -8.21
CA VAL A 223 -3.39 5.42 -9.58
C VAL A 223 -4.92 5.45 -9.58
N GLY A 224 -5.57 4.53 -8.86
CA GLY A 224 -7.03 4.47 -8.76
C GLY A 224 -7.61 5.74 -8.14
N TYR A 225 -7.04 6.22 -7.04
CA TYR A 225 -7.46 7.48 -6.42
C TYR A 225 -7.20 8.70 -7.30
N GLY A 226 -6.07 8.73 -8.00
CA GLY A 226 -5.75 9.78 -8.97
C GLY A 226 -6.75 9.81 -10.13
N ALA A 227 -7.07 8.65 -10.70
CA ALA A 227 -8.05 8.51 -11.78
C ALA A 227 -9.46 8.93 -11.32
N GLN A 228 -9.89 8.57 -10.10
CA GLN A 228 -11.17 9.04 -9.55
C GLN A 228 -11.23 10.56 -9.39
N ALA A 229 -10.14 11.17 -8.90
CA ALA A 229 -10.07 12.62 -8.75
C ALA A 229 -10.07 13.34 -10.11
N TYR A 230 -9.39 12.78 -11.10
CA TYR A 230 -9.35 13.30 -12.47
C TYR A 230 -10.73 13.24 -13.13
N LEU A 231 -11.41 12.09 -13.05
CA LEU A 231 -12.76 11.92 -13.60
C LEU A 231 -13.77 12.89 -12.97
N ALA A 232 -13.73 13.04 -11.63
CA ALA A 232 -14.61 13.98 -10.93
C ALA A 232 -14.40 15.43 -11.39
N ARG A 233 -13.15 15.88 -11.55
CA ARG A 233 -12.84 17.22 -12.07
C ARG A 233 -13.29 17.41 -13.52
N ARG A 234 -13.23 16.36 -14.34
CA ARG A 234 -13.67 16.42 -15.74
C ARG A 234 -15.19 16.55 -15.84
N GLU A 235 -15.93 15.84 -15.00
CA GLU A 235 -17.40 15.96 -14.90
C GLU A 235 -17.81 17.35 -14.44
N GLU A 236 -17.17 17.91 -13.39
CA GLU A 236 -17.43 19.28 -12.92
C GLU A 236 -17.23 20.33 -14.03
N LYS A 237 -16.13 20.22 -14.80
CA LYS A 237 -15.87 21.14 -15.93
C LYS A 237 -16.89 21.00 -17.06
N MET A 238 -17.34 19.79 -17.37
CA MET A 238 -18.37 19.60 -18.40
C MET A 238 -19.72 20.15 -17.97
N LEU A 239 -20.09 19.98 -16.69
CA LEU A 239 -21.33 20.53 -16.15
C LEU A 239 -21.33 22.06 -16.16
N LEU A 240 -20.23 22.70 -15.74
CA LEU A 240 -20.10 24.16 -15.80
C LEU A 240 -20.19 24.69 -17.24
N ASN A 241 -19.56 24.01 -18.21
CA ASN A 241 -19.65 24.39 -19.62
C ASN A 241 -21.07 24.20 -20.21
N VAL A 242 -21.82 23.19 -19.75
CA VAL A 242 -23.22 22.99 -20.16
C VAL A 242 -24.10 24.07 -19.54
N GLU A 243 -23.91 24.38 -18.25
CA GLU A 243 -24.66 25.42 -17.55
C GLU A 243 -24.43 26.80 -18.19
N GLU A 244 -23.19 27.16 -18.50
CA GLU A 244 -22.82 28.39 -19.21
C GLU A 244 -23.43 28.46 -20.63
N LYS A 245 -23.47 27.33 -21.36
CA LYS A 245 -24.18 27.25 -22.65
C LYS A 245 -25.69 27.39 -22.50
N THR A 246 -26.30 26.80 -21.47
CA THR A 246 -27.75 26.94 -21.24
C THR A 246 -28.14 28.34 -20.80
N VAL A 247 -27.31 29.03 -20.00
CA VAL A 247 -27.54 30.41 -19.56
C VAL A 247 -27.38 31.39 -20.74
N SER A 248 -26.37 31.20 -21.59
CA SER A 248 -26.18 32.04 -22.79
C SER A 248 -27.28 31.86 -23.85
N VAL A 249 -27.81 30.64 -24.02
CA VAL A 249 -28.99 30.40 -24.88
C VAL A 249 -30.23 31.09 -24.31
N ARG A 250 -30.40 31.09 -22.98
CA ARG A 250 -31.55 31.76 -22.33
C ARG A 250 -31.46 33.28 -22.43
N SER A 251 -30.27 33.87 -22.24
CA SER A 251 -30.10 35.33 -22.39
C SER A 251 -30.21 35.80 -23.85
N SER A 252 -29.84 34.97 -24.82
CA SER A 252 -30.04 35.26 -26.24
C SER A 252 -31.49 35.10 -26.70
N SER A 253 -32.29 34.32 -25.98
CA SER A 253 -33.71 34.14 -26.26
C SER A 253 -34.55 35.26 -25.63
N ASP A 254 -34.15 35.76 -24.45
CA ASP A 254 -34.79 36.92 -23.80
C ASP A 254 -34.47 38.25 -24.50
N SER A 255 -33.34 38.37 -25.20
CA SER A 255 -32.99 39.57 -25.98
C SER A 255 -33.70 39.66 -27.34
N GLN A 256 -34.22 38.55 -27.87
CA GLN A 256 -35.01 38.55 -29.11
C GLN A 256 -36.50 38.87 -28.90
N ASN A 257 -36.99 38.93 -27.65
CA ASN A 257 -38.40 39.26 -27.36
C ASN A 257 -38.64 40.73 -26.97
N ARG A 258 -37.65 41.61 -27.14
CA ARG A 258 -37.84 43.07 -27.10
C ARG A 258 -37.79 43.65 -28.51
N SER A 259 -38.90 43.52 -29.23
CA SER A 259 -39.17 44.37 -30.39
C SER A 259 -39.35 45.83 -29.92
N PRO A 260 -38.78 46.83 -30.60
CA PRO A 260 -39.01 48.24 -30.28
C PRO A 260 -40.40 48.63 -30.79
N ARG A 261 -41.33 48.96 -29.89
CA ARG A 261 -42.62 49.54 -30.28
C ARG A 261 -42.40 51.02 -30.57
N SER A 262 -42.38 51.38 -31.85
CA SER A 262 -42.30 52.75 -32.33
C SER A 262 -43.67 53.44 -32.38
N SER A 263 -43.58 54.76 -32.28
CA SER A 263 -44.47 55.83 -32.78
C SER A 263 -45.76 56.22 -32.02
N TRP A 264 -45.62 57.30 -31.24
CA TRP A 264 -46.27 58.63 -31.39
C TRP A 264 -47.80 58.77 -31.21
N GLY A 265 -48.18 59.77 -30.40
CA GLY A 265 -49.37 60.59 -30.67
C GLY A 265 -50.22 61.04 -29.47
N SER A 266 -50.20 62.35 -29.24
CA SER A 266 -51.27 63.21 -28.70
C SER A 266 -51.51 63.28 -27.18
N SER A 267 -51.26 64.49 -26.68
CA SER A 267 -51.90 65.09 -25.50
C SER A 267 -53.43 65.05 -25.61
N ASP A 268 -54.12 64.83 -24.49
CA ASP A 268 -55.30 65.61 -24.15
C ASP A 268 -55.68 65.50 -22.66
N SER A 269 -56.26 66.59 -22.17
CA SER A 269 -56.64 66.89 -20.78
C SER A 269 -57.92 66.18 -20.32
N GLN A 270 -58.08 66.07 -18.99
CA GLN A 270 -59.30 65.97 -18.13
C GLN A 270 -59.05 64.92 -17.04
N ARG A 271 -58.88 65.20 -15.74
CA ARG A 271 -59.61 66.00 -14.73
C ARG A 271 -61.07 65.56 -14.49
N ILE A 272 -61.29 65.11 -13.24
CA ILE A 272 -62.54 64.96 -12.43
C ILE A 272 -63.50 63.85 -12.91
N GLU A 273 -64.19 62.99 -12.12
CA GLU A 273 -64.71 62.91 -10.73
C GLU A 273 -64.81 61.41 -10.30
N LYS A 274 -64.42 61.02 -9.08
CA LYS A 274 -65.19 60.74 -7.83
C LYS A 274 -65.49 59.26 -7.52
N ALA A 275 -65.00 58.83 -6.36
CA ALA A 275 -65.74 58.38 -5.17
C ALA A 275 -64.71 58.45 -4.03
N GLU A 276 -64.85 59.18 -2.93
CA GLU A 276 -66.02 59.57 -2.11
C GLU A 276 -66.35 61.08 -2.12
#